data_AF-A0A4V2UCF4-F1
#
_entry.id   AF-A0A4V2UCF4-F1
#
_cell.length_a   1.000
_cell.length_b   1.000
_cell.length_c   1.000
_cell.angle_alpha   90.00
_cell.angle_beta   90.00
_cell.angle_gamma   90.00
#
_symmetry.space_group_name_H-M   'P 1'
#
loop_
_entity.id
_entity.type
_entity.pdbx_description
1 polymer ?
#
loop_
_entity_poly.entity_id
_entity_poly.type
_entity_poly.pdbx_seq_one_letter_code
_entity_poly.pdbx_strand_id
1 'polypeptide(L)'
;MLILIAGPYRSGTGDDPEKMAMNLKRLEEPSYALFRAGHVPMIGEWVALPVWNAAGGKAVGDALYEEVFHPTAHRLLELCEGVLRLPGESKGADNDVRIARERGIPVWHRLEDVPGCT
;
A
#
# COMPACT_ATOMS: atom_id res chain seq x y z
N MET A 1 -6.48 1.36 -14.91
CA MET A 1 -5.16 1.35 -14.26
C MET A 1 -5.20 0.49 -13.03
N LEU A 2 -4.14 -0.29 -12.78
CA LEU A 2 -3.86 -0.86 -11.47
C LEU A 2 -3.17 0.22 -10.60
N ILE A 3 -3.79 0.62 -9.49
CA ILE A 3 -3.32 1.73 -8.65
C ILE A 3 -2.95 1.21 -7.27
N LEU A 4 -1.69 1.36 -6.89
CA LEU A 4 -1.22 1.08 -5.54
C LEU A 4 -1.61 2.23 -4.60
N ILE A 5 -2.36 1.93 -3.54
CA ILE A 5 -2.64 2.88 -2.46
C ILE A 5 -1.56 2.68 -1.39
N ALA A 6 -0.72 3.70 -1.21
CA ALA A 6 0.40 3.67 -0.28
C ALA A 6 0.14 4.62 0.90
N GLY A 7 0.39 4.16 2.12
CA GLY A 7 0.22 4.97 3.33
C GLY A 7 0.76 4.29 4.59
N PRO A 8 0.49 4.87 5.78
CA PRO A 8 0.86 4.22 7.04
C PRO A 8 0.03 2.95 7.23
N TYR A 9 0.71 1.81 7.30
CA TYR A 9 0.14 0.56 7.81
C TYR A 9 0.69 0.27 9.21
N ARG A 10 1.99 -0.04 9.29
CA ARG A 10 2.71 -0.32 10.54
C ARG A 10 3.18 0.93 11.29
N SER A 11 3.55 1.99 10.58
CA SER A 11 4.10 3.21 11.19
C SER A 11 3.13 3.89 12.14
N GLY A 12 3.64 4.35 13.30
CA GLY A 12 2.84 5.01 14.34
C GLY A 12 1.97 4.08 15.19
N THR A 13 2.01 2.75 14.95
CA THR A 13 1.16 1.79 15.68
C THR A 13 1.83 1.24 16.93
N GLY A 14 3.17 1.12 16.93
CA GLY A 14 3.89 0.37 17.96
C GLY A 14 3.62 -1.14 17.87
N ASP A 15 3.34 -1.63 16.66
CA ASP A 15 2.98 -3.02 16.35
C ASP A 15 1.69 -3.50 17.05
N ASP A 16 0.84 -2.55 17.44
CA ASP A 16 -0.49 -2.75 17.97
C ASP A 16 -1.45 -3.23 16.87
N PRO A 17 -2.04 -4.45 16.98
CA PRO A 17 -2.88 -5.01 15.93
C PRO A 17 -4.14 -4.19 15.61
N GLU A 18 -4.74 -3.53 16.60
CA GLU A 18 -5.94 -2.72 16.41
C GLU A 18 -5.61 -1.45 15.63
N LYS A 19 -4.52 -0.77 15.99
CA LYS A 19 -4.05 0.40 15.24
C LYS A 19 -3.63 0.05 13.82
N MET A 20 -3.00 -1.10 13.61
CA MET A 20 -2.66 -1.59 12.27
C MET A 20 -3.92 -1.89 11.46
N ALA A 21 -4.95 -2.48 12.06
CA ALA A 21 -6.25 -2.69 11.40
C ALA A 21 -6.95 -1.37 11.05
N MET A 22 -6.91 -0.37 11.93
CA MET A 22 -7.43 0.98 11.66
C MET A 22 -6.67 1.66 10.51
N ASN A 23 -5.35 1.52 10.48
CA ASN A 23 -4.53 2.03 9.39
C ASN A 23 -4.84 1.34 8.06
N LEU A 24 -5.03 0.01 8.06
CA LEU A 24 -5.49 -0.71 6.87
C LEU A 24 -6.87 -0.20 6.42
N LYS A 25 -7.81 0.04 7.33
CA LYS A 25 -9.11 0.63 6.98
C LYS A 25 -8.98 1.99 6.29
N ARG A 26 -8.05 2.84 6.73
CA ARG A 26 -7.77 4.13 6.07
C ARG A 26 -7.21 3.96 4.66
N LEU A 27 -6.34 2.96 4.45
CA LEU A 27 -5.86 2.62 3.10
C LEU A 27 -7.00 2.14 2.20
N GLU A 28 -8.02 1.49 2.77
CA GLU A 28 -9.17 0.99 2.01
C GLU A 28 -10.15 2.09 1.60
N GLU A 29 -10.25 3.20 2.32
CA GLU A 29 -11.20 4.31 2.09
C GLU A 29 -11.30 4.79 0.62
N PRO A 30 -10.21 5.08 -0.12
CA PRO A 30 -10.30 5.53 -1.51
C PRO A 30 -10.69 4.42 -2.52
N SER A 31 -10.70 3.14 -2.11
CA SER A 31 -10.81 2.01 -3.05
C SER A 31 -12.09 2.04 -3.89
N TYR A 32 -13.22 2.41 -3.29
CA TYR A 32 -14.48 2.46 -4.03
C TYR A 32 -14.51 3.59 -5.08
N ALA A 33 -13.94 4.75 -4.76
CA ALA A 33 -13.85 5.86 -5.71
C ALA A 33 -12.95 5.49 -6.90
N LEU A 34 -11.79 4.87 -6.64
CA LEU A 34 -10.91 4.36 -7.69
C LEU A 34 -11.62 3.31 -8.55
N PHE A 35 -12.34 2.38 -7.94
CA PHE A 35 -13.13 1.38 -8.66
C PHE A 35 -14.20 2.04 -9.55
N ARG A 36 -14.92 3.03 -9.03
CA ARG A 36 -15.93 3.80 -9.78
C ARG A 36 -15.34 4.57 -10.96
N ALA A 37 -14.08 5.02 -10.86
CA ALA A 37 -13.33 5.64 -11.94
C ALA A 37 -12.82 4.63 -13.00
N GLY A 38 -13.11 3.32 -12.84
CA GLY A 38 -12.66 2.28 -13.76
C GLY A 38 -11.23 1.80 -13.49
N HIS A 39 -10.71 2.02 -12.28
CA HIS A 39 -9.40 1.52 -11.85
C HIS A 39 -9.53 0.27 -10.98
N VAL A 40 -8.43 -0.46 -10.84
CA VAL A 40 -8.30 -1.56 -9.90
C VAL A 40 -7.44 -1.07 -8.73
N PRO A 41 -8.02 -0.81 -7.55
CA PRO A 41 -7.24 -0.43 -6.37
C PRO A 41 -6.43 -1.63 -5.86
N MET A 42 -5.24 -1.37 -5.33
CA MET A 42 -4.40 -2.38 -4.70
C MET A 42 -3.72 -1.82 -3.45
N ILE A 43 -3.61 -2.63 -2.40
CA ILE A 43 -2.92 -2.33 -1.16
C ILE A 43 -1.88 -3.43 -0.93
N GLY A 44 -0.65 -3.07 -0.54
CA GLY A 44 0.42 -4.04 -0.34
C GLY A 44 0.06 -5.16 0.63
N GLU A 45 -0.58 -4.78 1.74
CA GLU A 45 -1.02 -5.67 2.81
C GLU A 45 -2.07 -6.69 2.36
N TRP A 46 -2.92 -6.37 1.37
CA TRP A 46 -3.89 -7.34 0.84
C TRP A 46 -3.20 -8.56 0.20
N VAL A 47 -1.99 -8.38 -0.30
CA VAL A 47 -1.17 -9.46 -0.89
C VAL A 47 -0.19 -10.02 0.14
N ALA A 48 0.47 -9.16 0.92
CA ALA A 48 1.51 -9.58 1.85
C ALA A 48 0.97 -10.38 3.03
N LEU A 49 -0.16 -9.99 3.63
CA LEU A 49 -0.71 -10.66 4.82
C LEU A 49 -1.11 -12.12 4.54
N PRO A 50 -1.86 -12.46 3.48
CA PRO A 50 -2.17 -13.85 3.18
C PRO A 50 -0.93 -14.70 2.91
N VAL A 51 0.08 -14.15 2.23
CA VAL A 51 1.34 -14.84 1.94
C VAL A 51 2.12 -15.12 3.22
N TRP A 52 2.28 -14.12 4.08
CA TRP A 52 2.97 -14.23 5.37
C TRP A 52 2.27 -15.23 6.29
N ASN A 53 0.94 -15.16 6.39
CA ASN A 53 0.14 -16.09 7.18
C ASN A 53 0.27 -17.54 6.66
N ALA A 54 0.20 -17.74 5.35
CA ALA A 54 0.35 -19.07 4.75
C ALA A 54 1.75 -19.67 4.97
N ALA A 55 2.78 -18.82 5.10
CA ALA A 55 4.15 -19.21 5.41
C ALA A 55 4.41 -19.42 6.93
N GLY A 56 3.38 -19.27 7.78
CA GLY A 56 3.50 -19.48 9.22
C GLY A 56 4.05 -18.29 10.01
N GLY A 57 3.82 -17.08 9.52
CA GLY A 57 4.15 -15.82 10.20
C GLY A 57 3.64 -15.75 11.64
N LYS A 58 4.47 -15.21 12.55
CA LYS A 58 4.17 -15.21 13.99
C LYS A 58 4.17 -13.82 14.61
N ALA A 59 5.09 -12.96 14.20
CA ALA A 59 5.23 -11.63 14.76
C ALA A 59 5.48 -10.60 13.66
N VAL A 60 4.82 -9.45 13.76
CA VAL A 60 5.07 -8.31 12.87
C VAL A 60 6.54 -7.88 13.00
N GLY A 61 7.22 -7.70 11.87
CA GLY A 61 8.64 -7.35 11.83
C GLY A 61 9.60 -8.50 12.12
N ASP A 62 9.14 -9.76 12.16
CA ASP A 62 10.03 -10.92 12.12
C ASP A 62 10.73 -11.04 10.75
N ALA A 63 11.72 -11.93 10.64
CA ALA A 63 12.48 -12.08 9.39
C ALA A 63 11.57 -12.46 8.20
N LEU A 64 10.53 -13.26 8.44
CA LEU A 64 9.57 -13.67 7.42
C LEU A 64 8.68 -12.50 6.98
N TYR A 65 8.30 -11.61 7.91
CA TYR A 65 7.58 -10.39 7.62
C TYR A 65 8.40 -9.52 6.66
N GLU A 66 9.68 -9.29 6.95
CA GLU A 66 10.56 -8.49 6.08
C GLU A 66 10.79 -9.18 4.71
N GLU A 67 10.91 -10.51 4.69
CA GLU A 67 11.02 -11.31 3.45
C GLU A 67 9.77 -11.24 2.56
N VAL A 68 8.59 -11.04 3.15
CA VAL A 68 7.32 -11.02 2.39
C VAL A 68 6.88 -9.62 2.02
N PHE A 69 6.85 -8.68 2.97
CA PHE A 69 6.19 -7.38 2.79
C PHE A 69 6.94 -6.48 1.80
N HIS A 70 8.25 -6.32 1.98
CA HIS A 70 9.06 -5.47 1.09
C HIS A 70 9.08 -5.99 -0.36
N PRO A 71 9.35 -7.29 -0.62
CA PRO A 71 9.28 -7.82 -1.99
C PRO A 71 7.88 -7.76 -2.59
N THR A 72 6.81 -7.90 -1.79
CA THR A 72 5.44 -7.75 -2.29
C THR A 72 5.18 -6.33 -2.81
N ALA A 73 5.53 -5.30 -2.05
CA ALA A 73 5.39 -3.91 -2.49
C ALA A 73 6.19 -3.64 -3.78
N HIS A 74 7.44 -4.11 -3.85
CA HIS A 74 8.28 -3.94 -5.04
C HIS A 74 7.69 -4.62 -6.28
N ARG A 75 7.17 -5.85 -6.14
CA ARG A 75 6.51 -6.59 -7.24
C ARG A 75 5.22 -5.90 -7.68
N LEU A 76 4.44 -5.35 -6.74
CA LEU A 76 3.25 -4.56 -7.10
C LEU A 76 3.63 -3.31 -7.88
N LEU A 77 4.70 -2.62 -7.50
CA LEU A 77 5.24 -1.46 -8.24
C LEU A 77 5.78 -1.81 -9.63
N GLU A 78 5.95 -3.08 -10.00
CA GLU A 78 6.27 -3.49 -11.37
C GLU A 78 5.02 -3.62 -12.25
N LEU A 79 3.85 -3.79 -11.63
CA LEU A 79 2.58 -4.03 -12.29
C LEU A 79 1.66 -2.80 -12.25
N CYS A 80 1.81 -1.95 -11.25
CA CYS A 80 0.96 -0.79 -11.06
C CYS A 80 1.29 0.32 -12.08
N GLU A 81 0.23 0.97 -12.55
CA GLU A 81 0.28 2.08 -13.49
C GLU A 81 0.24 3.44 -12.78
N GLY A 82 0.09 3.43 -11.45
CA GLY A 82 0.12 4.63 -10.62
C GLY A 82 0.11 4.33 -9.12
N VAL A 83 0.46 5.34 -8.33
CA VAL A 83 0.45 5.28 -6.86
C VAL A 83 -0.39 6.43 -6.29
N LEU A 84 -1.34 6.11 -5.43
CA LEU A 84 -2.02 7.09 -4.58
C LEU A 84 -1.38 7.07 -3.20
N ARG A 85 -0.60 8.10 -2.86
CA ARG A 85 0.05 8.25 -1.55
C ARG A 85 -0.85 9.04 -0.60
N LEU A 86 -1.45 8.34 0.36
CA LEU A 86 -2.24 8.95 1.44
C LEU A 86 -1.33 9.73 2.41
N PRO A 87 -1.85 10.67 3.23
CA PRO A 87 -1.03 11.39 4.21
C PRO A 87 -0.55 10.49 5.37
N GLY A 88 0.44 10.98 6.12
CA GLY A 88 0.97 10.35 7.34
C GLY A 88 2.36 9.73 7.18
N GLU A 89 3.11 9.70 8.28
CA GLU A 89 4.48 9.17 8.31
C GLU A 89 4.50 7.66 8.02
N SER A 90 5.25 7.25 7.00
CA SER A 90 5.37 5.84 6.63
C SER A 90 6.61 5.61 5.77
N LYS A 91 7.65 5.01 6.37
CA LYS A 91 8.89 4.68 5.65
C LYS A 91 8.64 3.77 4.45
N GLY A 92 7.71 2.82 4.58
CA GLY A 92 7.32 1.91 3.49
C GLY A 92 6.71 2.68 2.33
N ALA A 93 5.68 3.49 2.60
CA ALA A 93 5.00 4.26 1.56
C ALA A 93 5.90 5.35 0.93
N ASP A 94 6.81 5.94 1.71
CA ASP A 94 7.80 6.89 1.19
C ASP A 94 8.81 6.20 0.24
N ASN A 95 9.18 4.96 0.56
CA ASN A 95 10.01 4.13 -0.31
C ASN A 95 9.25 3.73 -1.60
N ASP A 96 7.95 3.43 -1.50
CA ASP A 96 7.12 3.12 -2.68
C ASP A 96 7.04 4.34 -3.61
N VAL A 97 6.86 5.54 -3.07
CA VAL A 97 6.87 6.80 -3.85
C VAL A 97 8.22 7.02 -4.52
N ARG A 98 9.33 6.77 -3.81
CA ARG A 98 10.68 6.89 -4.38
C ARG A 98 10.85 5.96 -5.58
N ILE A 99 10.51 4.68 -5.43
CA ILE A 99 10.64 3.66 -6.48
C ILE A 99 9.70 3.98 -7.66
N ALA A 100 8.47 4.39 -7.38
CA ALA A 100 7.52 4.80 -8.41
C ALA A 100 8.08 5.95 -9.27
N ARG A 101 8.64 6.98 -8.63
CA ARG A 101 9.28 8.11 -9.34
C ARG A 101 10.49 7.67 -10.15
N GLU A 102 11.36 6.83 -9.60
CA GLU A 102 12.51 6.26 -10.33
C GLU A 102 12.09 5.49 -11.58
N ARG A 103 10.91 4.87 -11.55
CA ARG A 103 10.32 4.09 -12.66
C ARG A 103 9.41 4.91 -13.57
N GLY A 104 9.23 6.21 -13.32
CA GLY A 104 8.31 7.06 -14.10
C GLY A 104 6.83 6.74 -13.89
N ILE A 105 6.47 6.03 -12.82
CA ILE A 105 5.09 5.74 -12.43
C ILE A 105 4.51 7.01 -11.78
N PRO A 106 3.33 7.50 -12.21
CA PRO A 106 2.72 8.68 -11.64
C PRO A 106 2.37 8.47 -10.16
N VAL A 107 2.61 9.50 -9.35
CA VAL A 107 2.30 9.52 -7.92
C VAL A 107 1.34 10.68 -7.67
N TRP A 108 0.17 10.37 -7.12
CA TRP A 108 -0.83 11.34 -6.69
C TRP A 108 -0.89 11.38 -5.17
N HIS A 109 -1.11 12.57 -4.62
CA HIS A 109 -1.27 12.78 -3.18
C HIS A 109 -2.70 13.14 -2.78
N ARG A 110 -3.57 13.33 -3.78
CA ARG A 110 -4.98 13.61 -3.62
C ARG A 110 -5.75 12.66 -4.54
N LEU A 111 -6.91 12.19 -4.08
CA LEU A 111 -7.71 11.23 -4.83
C LEU A 111 -8.23 11.86 -6.13
N GLU A 112 -8.63 13.12 -6.08
CA GLU A 112 -9.12 13.92 -7.20
C GLU A 112 -8.08 14.19 -8.30
N ASP A 113 -6.78 13.99 -8.01
CA ASP A 113 -5.73 14.10 -9.04
C ASP A 113 -5.62 12.79 -9.87
N VAL A 114 -6.25 11.71 -9.41
CA VAL A 114 -6.29 10.43 -10.12
C VAL A 114 -7.29 10.52 -11.28
N PRO A 115 -6.92 10.13 -12.52
CA PRO A 115 -7.79 10.25 -13.69
C PRO A 115 -9.20 9.66 -13.51
N GLY A 116 -10.24 10.48 -13.59
CA GLY A 116 -11.63 10.02 -13.47
C GLY A 116 -12.17 9.93 -12.05
N CYS A 117 -11.36 10.26 -11.04
CA CYS A 117 -11.85 10.55 -9.69
C CYS A 117 -12.27 12.03 -9.58
N THR A 118 -13.35 12.31 -8.84
CA THR A 118 -13.90 13.65 -8.59
C THR A 118 -14.29 13.81 -7.14
#